data_AF-A0A5D6YBV5-F1
#
_entry.id   AF-A0A5D6YBV5-F1
#
_cell.length_a   1.000
_cell.length_b   1.000
_cell.length_c   1.000
_cell.angle_alpha   90.00
_cell.angle_beta   90.00
_cell.angle_gamma   90.00
#
_symmetry.space_group_name_H-M   'P 1'
#
loop_
_entity.id
_entity.type
_entity.pdbx_description
1 polymer ?
#
loop_
_entity_poly.entity_id
_entity_poly.type
_entity_poly.pdbx_seq_one_letter_code
_entity_poly.pdbx_strand_id
1 'polypeptide(L)'
;MAQERRHDSAIAQHWSAETVFLSYFIAVSGSYCTIQLMEQWRTQEASSTKVVFLLLSSVALGGCGIWCMHFTGMNALNMHLEDGTLLEVNFEAGTTVVSLVFPLVGVFFGLKVASTDPFFLEIEQSKRKNILASGLQGMSMEAVVRRHEVGRKLKFIVLFSRLQRIAAGGFLAALGVLGMHYLGMLAQRTNAVTSWNGGIIVLSSVVAFVAASAAFWILFRALTFWPQFESLRVGSALIMGVAVCGTHYVGMGAASYAYSDENYALSSRFVFSGKSAANIASHGSLLACYWMSAFAVVTSMRKQVLEISKLSARSRATNTSEHQTSNRIKTIASPNSRGAAKSVILVLSAITLGGCGIWCIHFSGMMVLQLAGGTVVTVDFELGLTVGEALRLASALIMGVAVCGTHYRRGGRHLQRL
;
A
#
# COMPACT_ATOMS: atom_id res chain seq x y z
N MET A 1 -26.43 -29.25 -35.62
CA MET A 1 -26.64 -27.91 -36.24
C MET A 1 -26.62 -26.72 -35.28
N ALA A 2 -27.48 -26.60 -34.25
CA ALA A 2 -27.42 -25.45 -33.32
C ALA A 2 -26.28 -25.58 -32.28
N GLN A 3 -25.99 -26.81 -31.85
CA GLN A 3 -24.91 -27.11 -30.90
C GLN A 3 -23.52 -27.10 -31.57
N GLU A 4 -23.42 -27.61 -32.81
CA GLU A 4 -22.20 -27.46 -33.64
C GLU A 4 -21.83 -26.00 -33.92
N ARG A 5 -22.81 -25.10 -34.09
CA ARG A 5 -22.54 -23.68 -34.31
C ARG A 5 -21.98 -22.95 -33.08
N ARG A 6 -22.20 -23.45 -31.86
CA ARG A 6 -21.66 -22.84 -30.63
C ARG A 6 -20.17 -23.15 -30.45
N HIS A 7 -19.71 -24.31 -30.89
CA HIS A 7 -18.31 -24.72 -30.74
C HIS A 7 -17.33 -23.85 -31.54
N ASP A 8 -17.80 -23.24 -32.64
CA ASP A 8 -17.01 -22.31 -33.48
C ASP A 8 -17.26 -20.83 -33.13
N SER A 9 -18.06 -20.53 -32.10
CA SER A 9 -18.40 -19.15 -31.74
C SER A 9 -17.20 -18.40 -31.19
N ALA A 10 -16.84 -17.28 -31.83
CA ALA A 10 -15.77 -16.42 -31.34
C ALA A 10 -16.19 -15.71 -30.05
N ILE A 11 -15.31 -15.67 -29.05
CA ILE A 11 -15.53 -14.94 -27.81
C ILE A 11 -15.09 -13.49 -28.00
N ALA A 12 -16.03 -12.56 -27.92
CA ALA A 12 -15.77 -11.12 -27.93
C ALA A 12 -15.33 -10.66 -26.52
N GLN A 13 -14.22 -9.93 -26.45
CA GLN A 13 -13.64 -9.42 -25.21
C GLN A 13 -13.89 -7.92 -25.05
N HIS A 14 -14.60 -7.53 -23.99
CA HIS A 14 -14.91 -6.14 -23.67
C HIS A 14 -14.34 -5.74 -22.31
N TRP A 15 -13.64 -4.60 -22.26
CA TRP A 15 -13.02 -4.10 -21.04
C TRP A 15 -13.88 -3.03 -20.36
N SER A 16 -14.19 -3.23 -19.08
CA SER A 16 -14.83 -2.22 -18.23
C SER A 16 -13.79 -1.23 -17.71
N ALA A 17 -13.82 0.01 -18.22
CA ALA A 17 -12.92 1.07 -17.79
C ALA A 17 -13.04 1.37 -16.28
N GLU A 18 -14.25 1.28 -15.73
CA GLU A 18 -14.52 1.53 -14.31
C GLU A 18 -13.83 0.50 -13.42
N THR A 19 -13.92 -0.79 -13.79
CA THR A 19 -13.31 -1.87 -13.04
C THR A 19 -11.78 -1.84 -13.16
N VAL A 20 -11.25 -1.47 -14.34
CA VAL A 20 -9.81 -1.21 -14.51
C VAL A 20 -9.36 -0.10 -13.57
N PHE A 21 -10.07 1.02 -13.53
CA PHE A 21 -9.74 2.13 -12.64
C PHE A 21 -9.83 1.75 -11.16
N LEU A 22 -10.85 0.98 -10.77
CA LEU A 22 -11.00 0.46 -9.41
C LEU A 22 -9.83 -0.45 -9.01
N SER A 23 -9.42 -1.37 -9.88
CA SER A 23 -8.27 -2.25 -9.65
C SER A 23 -6.98 -1.45 -9.45
N TYR A 24 -6.81 -0.38 -10.24
CA TYR A 24 -5.69 0.55 -10.09
C TYR A 24 -5.73 1.29 -8.75
N PHE A 25 -6.91 1.80 -8.36
CA PHE A 25 -7.08 2.47 -7.08
C PHE A 25 -6.73 1.55 -5.89
N ILE A 26 -7.13 0.28 -5.95
CA ILE A 26 -6.75 -0.74 -4.96
C ILE A 26 -5.23 -0.93 -4.90
N ALA A 27 -4.56 -1.08 -6.04
CA ALA A 27 -3.10 -1.21 -6.09
C ALA A 27 -2.38 0.01 -5.50
N VAL A 28 -2.86 1.22 -5.81
CA VAL A 28 -2.33 2.47 -5.25
C VAL A 28 -2.53 2.52 -3.74
N SER A 29 -3.70 2.13 -3.24
CA SER A 29 -3.99 2.12 -1.80
C SER A 29 -3.07 1.16 -1.03
N GLY A 30 -2.85 -0.06 -1.54
CA GLY A 30 -1.92 -1.05 -0.97
C GLY A 30 -0.47 -0.57 -1.01
N SER A 31 -0.06 0.07 -2.11
CA SER A 31 1.27 0.66 -2.26
C SER A 31 1.50 1.80 -1.27
N TYR A 32 0.53 2.71 -1.13
CA TYR A 32 0.61 3.84 -0.19
C TYR A 32 0.61 3.38 1.27
N CYS A 33 -0.21 2.39 1.62
CA CYS A 33 -0.21 1.79 2.95
C CYS A 33 1.16 1.15 3.27
N THR A 34 1.74 0.46 2.29
CA THR A 34 3.07 -0.16 2.41
C THR A 34 4.16 0.87 2.63
N ILE A 35 4.14 1.99 1.89
CA ILE A 35 5.08 3.10 2.11
C ILE A 35 5.00 3.59 3.56
N GLN A 36 3.81 3.86 4.07
CA GLN A 36 3.61 4.34 5.44
C GLN A 36 4.13 3.34 6.49
N LEU A 37 3.80 2.05 6.32
CA LEU A 37 4.25 0.99 7.24
C LEU A 37 5.78 0.83 7.20
N MET A 38 6.38 0.92 6.01
CA MET A 38 7.83 0.86 5.85
C MET A 38 8.53 2.10 6.37
N GLU A 39 7.90 3.27 6.40
CA GLU A 39 8.44 4.44 7.10
C GLU A 39 8.43 4.25 8.61
N GLN A 40 7.35 3.71 9.17
CA GLN A 40 7.30 3.37 10.59
C GLN A 40 8.35 2.33 10.96
N TRP A 41 8.51 1.29 10.12
CA TRP A 41 9.53 0.25 10.26
C TRP A 41 10.94 0.82 10.48
N ARG A 42 11.30 1.88 9.74
CA ARG A 42 12.61 2.56 9.87
C ARG A 42 12.80 3.23 11.21
N THR A 43 11.73 3.65 11.87
CA THR A 43 11.84 4.35 13.16
C THR A 43 11.90 3.39 14.34
N GLN A 44 11.61 2.09 14.15
CA GLN A 44 11.57 1.13 15.24
C GLN A 44 12.98 0.66 15.62
N GLU A 45 13.25 0.55 16.92
CA GLU A 45 14.52 0.04 17.44
C GLU A 45 14.45 -1.46 17.74
N ALA A 46 13.31 -1.93 18.26
CA ALA A 46 13.10 -3.32 18.61
C ALA A 46 12.95 -4.22 17.37
N SER A 47 13.72 -5.31 17.33
CA SER A 47 13.70 -6.28 16.22
C SER A 47 12.33 -6.92 16.03
N SER A 48 11.64 -7.28 17.11
CA SER A 48 10.30 -7.89 17.05
C SER A 48 9.28 -6.95 16.38
N THR A 49 9.30 -5.66 16.72
CA THR A 49 8.39 -4.67 16.12
C THR A 49 8.73 -4.43 14.64
N LYS A 50 10.01 -4.47 14.26
CA LYS A 50 10.42 -4.43 12.84
C LYS A 50 9.83 -5.60 12.05
N VAL A 51 9.83 -6.81 12.60
CA VAL A 51 9.20 -7.96 11.94
C VAL A 51 7.70 -7.77 11.78
N VAL A 52 7.01 -7.23 12.79
CA VAL A 52 5.56 -6.93 12.69
C VAL A 52 5.26 -5.93 11.56
N PHE A 53 6.02 -4.85 11.46
CA PHE A 53 5.82 -3.89 10.36
C PHE A 53 6.12 -4.50 8.99
N LEU A 54 7.12 -5.39 8.87
CA LEU A 54 7.38 -6.12 7.61
C LEU A 54 6.22 -7.06 7.24
N LEU A 55 5.63 -7.75 8.22
CA LEU A 55 4.46 -8.60 8.01
C LEU A 55 3.26 -7.77 7.55
N LEU A 56 2.97 -6.65 8.23
CA LEU A 56 1.90 -5.74 7.85
C LEU A 56 2.14 -5.15 6.44
N SER A 57 3.37 -4.77 6.12
CA SER A 57 3.72 -4.28 4.77
C SER A 57 3.53 -5.36 3.71
N SER A 58 3.81 -6.64 4.03
CA SER A 58 3.53 -7.74 3.12
C SER A 58 2.04 -7.96 2.90
N VAL A 59 1.22 -7.88 3.95
CA VAL A 59 -0.24 -7.95 3.83
C VAL A 59 -0.80 -6.76 3.03
N ALA A 60 -0.26 -5.56 3.24
CA ALA A 60 -0.68 -4.36 2.52
C ALA A 60 -0.33 -4.41 1.02
N LEU A 61 0.92 -4.69 0.66
CA LEU A 61 1.32 -4.74 -0.75
C LEU A 61 0.87 -6.05 -1.42
N GLY A 62 1.17 -7.19 -0.80
CA GLY A 62 0.91 -8.52 -1.35
C GLY A 62 -0.56 -8.92 -1.32
N GLY A 63 -1.22 -8.77 -0.17
CA GLY A 63 -2.64 -9.12 -0.01
C GLY A 63 -3.56 -8.08 -0.65
N CYS A 64 -3.45 -6.82 -0.23
CA CYS A 64 -4.36 -5.77 -0.71
C CYS A 64 -3.97 -5.26 -2.11
N GLY A 65 -2.72 -4.81 -2.27
CA GLY A 65 -2.27 -4.15 -3.49
C GLY A 65 -2.08 -5.06 -4.71
N ILE A 66 -1.78 -6.34 -4.49
CA ILE A 66 -1.46 -7.32 -5.55
C ILE A 66 -2.59 -8.35 -5.69
N TRP A 67 -2.94 -9.08 -4.63
CA TRP A 67 -3.95 -10.16 -4.70
C TRP A 67 -5.38 -9.64 -4.87
N CYS A 68 -5.88 -8.73 -4.02
CA CYS A 68 -7.22 -8.18 -4.20
C CYS A 68 -7.37 -7.45 -5.54
N MET A 69 -6.36 -6.64 -5.90
CA MET A 69 -6.33 -5.98 -7.20
C MET A 69 -6.42 -6.97 -8.36
N HIS A 70 -5.72 -8.12 -8.30
CA HIS A 70 -5.75 -9.11 -9.36
C HIS A 70 -7.17 -9.63 -9.60
N PHE A 71 -7.87 -10.09 -8.57
CA PHE A 71 -9.24 -10.60 -8.73
C PHE A 71 -10.23 -9.50 -9.13
N THR A 72 -10.07 -8.27 -8.65
CA THR A 72 -10.85 -7.13 -9.15
C THR A 72 -10.55 -6.85 -10.64
N GLY A 73 -9.29 -6.89 -11.05
CA GLY A 73 -8.85 -6.64 -12.42
C GLY A 73 -9.25 -7.74 -13.41
N MET A 74 -9.26 -9.00 -12.98
CA MET A 74 -9.78 -10.13 -13.75
C MET A 74 -11.26 -9.93 -14.13
N ASN A 75 -12.06 -9.32 -13.23
CA ASN A 75 -13.47 -9.00 -13.49
C ASN A 75 -13.66 -7.75 -14.37
N ALA A 76 -12.58 -7.09 -14.81
CA ALA A 76 -12.68 -6.00 -15.78
C ALA A 76 -12.90 -6.52 -17.20
N LEU A 77 -12.54 -7.77 -17.49
CA LEU A 77 -12.72 -8.41 -18.78
C LEU A 77 -14.07 -9.14 -18.82
N ASN A 78 -15.00 -8.60 -19.60
CA ASN A 78 -16.29 -9.25 -19.88
C ASN A 78 -16.20 -10.00 -21.20
N MET A 79 -16.50 -11.29 -21.17
CA MET A 79 -16.51 -12.17 -22.33
C MET A 79 -17.94 -12.41 -22.78
N HIS A 80 -18.24 -12.14 -24.05
CA HIS A 80 -19.55 -12.38 -24.64
C HIS A 80 -19.42 -13.39 -25.79
N LEU A 81 -20.41 -14.28 -25.92
CA LEU A 81 -20.60 -15.05 -27.14
C LEU A 81 -21.17 -14.15 -28.25
N GLU A 82 -21.12 -14.65 -29.48
CA GLU A 82 -21.70 -13.98 -30.66
C GLU A 82 -23.21 -13.71 -30.53
N ASP A 83 -23.93 -14.51 -29.72
CA ASP A 83 -25.34 -14.32 -29.42
C ASP A 83 -25.60 -13.25 -28.35
N GLY A 84 -24.55 -12.59 -27.85
CA GLY A 84 -24.61 -11.57 -26.81
C GLY A 84 -24.73 -12.12 -25.39
N THR A 85 -24.67 -13.45 -25.19
CA THR A 85 -24.69 -14.04 -23.85
C THR A 85 -23.37 -13.77 -23.12
N LEU A 86 -23.47 -13.31 -21.88
CA LEU A 86 -22.31 -13.05 -21.02
C LEU A 86 -21.79 -14.36 -20.46
N LEU A 87 -20.50 -14.64 -20.67
CA LEU A 87 -19.79 -15.72 -20.00
C LEU A 87 -19.39 -15.26 -18.60
N GLU A 88 -20.06 -15.81 -17.60
CA GLU A 88 -19.69 -15.55 -16.21
C GLU A 88 -18.34 -16.22 -15.88
N VAL A 89 -17.48 -15.45 -15.22
CA VAL A 89 -16.20 -15.91 -14.71
C VAL A 89 -16.34 -16.12 -13.22
N ASN A 90 -16.33 -17.37 -12.79
CA ASN A 90 -16.39 -17.74 -11.38
C ASN A 90 -15.01 -18.16 -10.89
N PHE A 91 -14.84 -18.26 -9.56
CA PHE A 91 -13.56 -18.63 -8.96
C PHE A 91 -13.71 -19.79 -8.00
N GLU A 92 -12.78 -20.75 -8.11
CA GLU A 92 -12.64 -21.81 -7.13
C GLU A 92 -12.02 -21.27 -5.84
N ALA A 93 -12.70 -21.49 -4.71
CA ALA A 93 -12.30 -20.97 -3.40
C ALA A 93 -10.89 -21.44 -2.98
N GLY A 94 -10.60 -22.73 -3.11
CA GLY A 94 -9.34 -23.32 -2.64
C GLY A 94 -8.12 -22.72 -3.34
N THR A 95 -8.12 -22.75 -4.67
CA THR A 95 -7.04 -22.20 -5.50
C THR A 95 -6.87 -20.70 -5.30
N THR A 96 -7.97 -19.97 -5.11
CA THR A 96 -7.98 -18.53 -4.80
C THR A 96 -7.31 -18.22 -3.45
N VAL A 97 -7.55 -19.04 -2.43
CA VAL A 97 -6.89 -18.89 -1.11
C VAL A 97 -5.42 -19.29 -1.18
N VAL A 98 -5.07 -20.35 -1.91
CA VAL A 98 -3.68 -20.75 -2.09
C VAL A 98 -2.88 -19.69 -2.83
N SER A 99 -3.47 -19.03 -3.84
CA SER A 99 -2.80 -17.95 -4.58
C SER A 99 -2.46 -16.74 -3.69
N LEU A 100 -3.20 -16.50 -2.59
CA LEU A 100 -2.88 -15.45 -1.62
C LEU A 100 -1.56 -15.67 -0.87
N VAL A 101 -1.09 -16.91 -0.75
CA VAL A 101 0.16 -17.22 -0.04
C VAL A 101 1.38 -16.72 -0.81
N PHE A 102 1.37 -16.84 -2.14
CA PHE A 102 2.49 -16.46 -3.01
C PHE A 102 2.92 -14.99 -2.87
N PRO A 103 2.04 -13.99 -3.01
CA PRO A 103 2.44 -12.60 -2.89
C PRO A 103 2.79 -12.24 -1.44
N LEU A 104 2.15 -12.85 -0.44
CA LEU A 104 2.50 -12.61 0.97
C LEU A 104 3.91 -13.11 1.31
N VAL A 105 4.28 -14.29 0.83
CA VAL A 105 5.61 -14.86 1.04
C VAL A 105 6.66 -14.11 0.21
N GLY A 106 6.41 -13.92 -1.09
CA GLY A 106 7.33 -13.25 -2.01
C GLY A 106 7.62 -11.81 -1.60
N VAL A 107 6.59 -11.04 -1.26
CA VAL A 107 6.76 -9.66 -0.78
C VAL A 107 7.42 -9.62 0.60
N PHE A 108 7.07 -10.50 1.54
CA PHE A 108 7.70 -10.51 2.87
C PHE A 108 9.21 -10.74 2.78
N PHE A 109 9.63 -11.80 2.07
CA PHE A 109 11.05 -12.07 1.88
C PHE A 109 11.73 -11.02 1.01
N GLY A 110 11.04 -10.51 -0.02
CA GLY A 110 11.53 -9.43 -0.85
C GLY A 110 11.83 -8.15 -0.04
N LEU A 111 10.87 -7.71 0.78
CA LEU A 111 11.03 -6.59 1.70
C LEU A 111 12.13 -6.86 2.71
N LYS A 112 12.17 -8.06 3.31
CA LYS A 112 13.21 -8.44 4.27
C LYS A 112 14.61 -8.34 3.65
N VAL A 113 14.83 -8.90 2.46
CA VAL A 113 16.12 -8.83 1.75
C VAL A 113 16.46 -7.40 1.38
N ALA A 114 15.55 -6.67 0.74
CA ALA A 114 15.79 -5.28 0.33
C ALA A 114 16.04 -4.35 1.53
N SER A 115 15.41 -4.62 2.67
CA SER A 115 15.58 -3.84 3.90
C SER A 115 16.95 -4.00 4.57
N THR A 116 17.71 -5.03 4.21
CA THR A 116 19.07 -5.25 4.74
C THR A 116 20.14 -4.47 3.98
N ASP A 117 19.78 -3.58 3.04
CA ASP A 117 20.76 -2.84 2.25
C ASP A 117 21.78 -2.08 3.14
N PRO A 118 23.10 -2.35 3.01
CA PRO A 118 24.12 -1.85 3.94
C PRO A 118 24.27 -0.32 3.87
N PHE A 119 23.94 0.28 2.73
CA PHE A 119 23.98 1.73 2.58
C PHE A 119 22.89 2.43 3.39
N PHE A 120 21.74 1.77 3.59
CA PHE A 120 20.66 2.26 4.46
C PHE A 120 21.10 2.28 5.93
N LEU A 121 21.80 1.24 6.39
CA LEU A 121 22.34 1.15 7.75
C LEU A 121 23.47 2.17 8.00
N GLU A 122 24.31 2.47 6.99
CA GLU A 122 25.36 3.47 7.08
C GLU A 122 24.85 4.92 7.18
N ILE A 123 23.73 5.27 6.50
CA ILE A 123 23.09 6.59 6.68
C ILE A 123 22.52 6.73 8.10
N GLU A 124 21.91 5.66 8.64
CA GLU A 124 21.40 5.62 10.02
C GLU A 124 22.52 5.76 11.06
N GLN A 125 23.66 5.08 10.84
CA GLN A 125 24.84 5.19 11.69
C GLN A 125 25.56 6.53 11.56
N SER A 126 25.59 7.12 10.37
CA SER A 126 26.16 8.45 10.13
C SER A 126 25.36 9.55 10.85
N LYS A 127 24.04 9.41 11.00
CA LYS A 127 23.25 10.30 11.86
C LYS A 127 23.57 10.12 13.35
N ARG A 128 23.82 8.90 13.82
CA ARG A 128 24.18 8.63 15.23
C ARG A 128 25.62 9.02 15.57
N LYS A 129 26.58 8.87 14.65
CA LYS A 129 28.01 9.15 14.89
C LYS A 129 28.46 10.55 14.45
N ASN A 130 27.92 11.11 13.37
CA ASN A 130 28.36 12.44 12.90
C ASN A 130 27.70 13.60 13.66
N ILE A 131 26.48 13.48 14.20
CA ILE A 131 25.90 14.57 15.01
C ILE A 131 26.66 14.75 16.34
N LEU A 132 27.20 13.66 16.89
CA LEU A 132 28.00 13.69 18.12
C LEU A 132 29.47 14.08 17.87
N ALA A 133 30.02 13.81 16.68
CA ALA A 133 31.43 14.04 16.36
C ALA A 133 31.70 15.31 15.52
N SER A 134 30.81 15.70 14.59
CA SER A 134 31.07 16.82 13.65
C SER A 134 30.59 18.18 14.14
N GLY A 135 29.89 18.26 15.28
CA GLY A 135 29.50 19.53 15.90
C GLY A 135 30.62 20.17 16.73
N LEU A 136 31.71 19.44 17.00
CA LEU A 136 32.71 19.85 17.99
C LEU A 136 34.08 20.22 17.41
N GLN A 137 34.44 19.79 16.19
CA GLN A 137 35.81 20.00 15.72
C GLN A 137 35.87 20.27 14.20
N GLY A 138 35.85 21.55 13.82
CA GLY A 138 36.71 22.03 12.73
C GLY A 138 36.15 22.09 11.30
N MET A 139 34.97 22.67 11.06
CA MET A 139 34.56 23.01 9.68
C MET A 139 34.93 24.45 9.31
N SER A 140 35.86 24.60 8.35
CA SER A 140 36.19 25.88 7.69
C SER A 140 35.14 26.27 6.63
N MET A 141 35.03 27.57 6.36
CA MET A 141 33.98 28.17 5.52
C MET A 141 34.03 27.80 4.03
N GLU A 142 35.15 27.29 3.50
CA GLU A 142 35.29 26.96 2.07
C GLU A 142 34.59 25.64 1.67
N ALA A 143 34.46 24.69 2.60
CA ALA A 143 33.72 23.44 2.36
C ALA A 143 32.19 23.62 2.31
N VAL A 144 31.70 24.77 2.80
CA VAL A 144 30.27 25.12 2.84
C VAL A 144 29.76 25.59 1.47
N VAL A 145 30.61 26.26 0.66
CA VAL A 145 30.19 26.92 -0.59
C VAL A 145 29.91 25.96 -1.74
N ARG A 146 30.59 24.79 -1.82
CA ARG A 146 30.31 23.72 -2.82
C ARG A 146 29.51 22.53 -2.28
N ARG A 147 29.06 22.59 -1.02
CA ARG A 147 28.39 21.49 -0.31
C ARG A 147 27.11 21.00 -1.00
N HIS A 148 26.37 21.92 -1.64
CA HIS A 148 25.06 21.62 -2.25
C HIS A 148 25.17 20.87 -3.58
N GLU A 149 26.23 21.10 -4.35
CA GLU A 149 26.43 20.50 -5.68
C GLU A 149 27.14 19.15 -5.56
N VAL A 150 28.18 19.08 -4.72
CA VAL A 150 28.85 17.83 -4.35
C VAL A 150 27.89 16.89 -3.63
N GLY A 151 27.04 17.41 -2.73
CA GLY A 151 26.00 16.63 -2.06
C GLY A 151 24.95 16.06 -3.01
N ARG A 152 24.61 16.77 -4.10
CA ARG A 152 23.65 16.29 -5.11
C ARG A 152 24.25 15.19 -5.98
N LYS A 153 25.49 15.37 -6.45
CA LYS A 153 26.22 14.34 -7.21
C LYS A 153 26.45 13.09 -6.37
N LEU A 154 26.83 13.25 -5.11
CA LEU A 154 27.01 12.13 -4.19
C LEU A 154 25.69 11.37 -3.95
N LYS A 155 24.58 12.08 -3.72
CA LYS A 155 23.24 11.46 -3.60
C LYS A 155 22.85 10.68 -4.86
N PHE A 156 23.16 11.19 -6.05
CA PHE A 156 22.83 10.54 -7.32
C PHE A 156 23.65 9.26 -7.55
N ILE A 157 24.97 9.32 -7.34
CA ILE A 157 25.87 8.15 -7.46
C ILE A 157 25.43 7.06 -6.48
N VAL A 158 25.10 7.49 -5.26
CA VAL A 158 24.58 6.61 -4.23
C VAL A 158 23.25 5.99 -4.65
N LEU A 159 22.33 6.75 -5.24
CA LEU A 159 20.99 6.28 -5.64
C LEU A 159 21.03 5.02 -6.52
N PHE A 160 22.08 4.84 -7.32
CA PHE A 160 22.25 3.71 -8.24
C PHE A 160 23.39 2.74 -7.86
N SER A 161 24.06 2.97 -6.74
CA SER A 161 25.14 2.09 -6.26
C SER A 161 24.59 0.83 -5.55
N ARG A 162 25.24 -0.33 -5.79
CA ARG A 162 25.00 -1.62 -5.10
C ARG A 162 23.53 -2.10 -5.08
N LEU A 163 22.83 -1.99 -6.20
CA LEU A 163 21.41 -2.39 -6.36
C LEU A 163 21.15 -3.89 -6.23
N GLN A 164 22.17 -4.73 -6.00
CA GLN A 164 22.04 -6.19 -5.97
C GLN A 164 21.02 -6.68 -4.93
N ARG A 165 20.97 -6.09 -3.73
CA ARG A 165 20.00 -6.48 -2.70
C ARG A 165 18.57 -6.04 -3.02
N ILE A 166 18.42 -4.88 -3.66
CA ILE A 166 17.12 -4.38 -4.13
C ILE A 166 16.62 -5.26 -5.27
N ALA A 167 17.48 -5.61 -6.23
CA ALA A 167 17.18 -6.53 -7.32
C ALA A 167 16.85 -7.94 -6.79
N ALA A 168 17.61 -8.45 -5.82
CA ALA A 168 17.31 -9.74 -5.17
C ALA A 168 15.95 -9.71 -4.43
N GLY A 169 15.65 -8.62 -3.73
CA GLY A 169 14.33 -8.43 -3.13
C GLY A 169 13.22 -8.34 -4.17
N GLY A 170 13.44 -7.58 -5.24
CA GLY A 170 12.53 -7.44 -6.37
C GLY A 170 12.27 -8.77 -7.09
N PHE A 171 13.29 -9.62 -7.23
CA PHE A 171 13.17 -10.97 -7.76
C PHE A 171 12.23 -11.83 -6.92
N LEU A 172 12.41 -11.86 -5.60
CA LEU A 172 11.54 -12.62 -4.70
C LEU A 172 10.08 -12.12 -4.72
N ALA A 173 9.90 -10.79 -4.77
CA ALA A 173 8.58 -10.19 -4.92
C ALA A 173 7.95 -10.56 -6.28
N ALA A 174 8.72 -10.50 -7.38
CA ALA A 174 8.26 -10.88 -8.71
C ALA A 174 7.86 -12.36 -8.79
N LEU A 175 8.61 -13.27 -8.15
CA LEU A 175 8.21 -14.68 -8.05
C LEU A 175 6.86 -14.84 -7.33
N GLY A 176 6.64 -14.08 -6.25
CA GLY A 176 5.35 -14.05 -5.56
C GLY A 176 4.21 -13.52 -6.45
N VAL A 177 4.46 -12.45 -7.20
CA VAL A 177 3.49 -11.86 -8.15
C VAL A 177 3.16 -12.85 -9.27
N LEU A 178 4.16 -13.47 -9.90
CA LEU A 178 3.98 -14.41 -11.00
C LEU A 178 3.26 -15.68 -10.54
N GLY A 179 3.69 -16.25 -9.41
CA GLY A 179 3.05 -17.43 -8.82
C GLY A 179 1.58 -17.15 -8.49
N MET A 180 1.28 -15.99 -7.91
CA MET A 180 -0.10 -15.56 -7.66
C MET A 180 -0.88 -15.38 -8.96
N HIS A 181 -0.32 -14.66 -9.93
CA HIS A 181 -1.03 -14.25 -11.13
C HIS A 181 -1.48 -15.47 -11.95
N TYR A 182 -0.56 -16.40 -12.23
CA TYR A 182 -0.90 -17.59 -13.01
C TYR A 182 -1.75 -18.58 -12.22
N LEU A 183 -1.50 -18.73 -10.91
CA LEU A 183 -2.35 -19.59 -10.09
C LEU A 183 -3.76 -19.00 -9.90
N GLY A 184 -3.89 -17.67 -9.84
CA GLY A 184 -5.15 -16.94 -9.79
C GLY A 184 -5.96 -17.08 -11.08
N MET A 185 -5.30 -17.02 -12.23
CA MET A 185 -5.91 -17.33 -13.53
C MET A 185 -6.39 -18.78 -13.60
N LEU A 186 -5.61 -19.73 -13.07
CA LEU A 186 -6.03 -21.15 -12.97
C LEU A 186 -7.21 -21.37 -12.02
N ALA A 187 -7.49 -20.44 -11.11
CA ALA A 187 -8.66 -20.51 -10.25
C ALA A 187 -9.97 -20.16 -10.99
N GLN A 188 -9.89 -19.58 -12.19
CA GLN A 188 -11.06 -19.23 -12.99
C GLN A 188 -11.81 -20.47 -13.46
N ARG A 189 -13.13 -20.44 -13.30
CA ARG A 189 -14.08 -21.42 -13.80
C ARG A 189 -15.08 -20.69 -14.68
N THR A 190 -14.98 -20.90 -15.98
CA THR A 190 -15.85 -20.32 -17.00
C THR A 190 -16.00 -21.31 -18.15
N ASN A 191 -17.02 -21.15 -19.00
CA ASN A 191 -17.29 -22.04 -20.14
C ASN A 191 -16.39 -21.68 -21.34
N ALA A 192 -15.09 -21.55 -21.06
CA ALA A 192 -14.06 -21.29 -22.05
C ALA A 192 -12.76 -22.00 -21.64
N VAL A 193 -12.11 -22.63 -22.62
CA VAL A 193 -10.78 -23.21 -22.49
C VAL A 193 -9.74 -22.11 -22.66
N THR A 194 -8.91 -21.93 -21.64
CA THR A 194 -7.80 -20.97 -21.65
C THR A 194 -6.54 -21.59 -22.24
N SER A 195 -6.09 -21.06 -23.37
CA SER A 195 -4.79 -21.39 -23.98
C SER A 195 -3.76 -20.29 -23.68
N TRP A 196 -2.49 -20.66 -23.64
CA TRP A 196 -1.42 -19.79 -23.15
C TRP A 196 -0.32 -19.57 -24.18
N ASN A 197 0.01 -18.31 -24.45
CA ASN A 197 1.16 -17.96 -25.27
C ASN A 197 2.43 -17.86 -24.40
N GLY A 198 3.31 -18.87 -24.51
CA GLY A 198 4.56 -18.93 -23.75
C GLY A 198 5.48 -17.73 -23.96
N GLY A 199 5.49 -17.10 -25.14
CA GLY A 199 6.28 -15.90 -25.41
C GLY A 199 5.85 -14.71 -24.56
N ILE A 200 4.53 -14.50 -24.42
CA ILE A 200 3.98 -13.42 -23.59
C ILE A 200 4.19 -13.71 -22.10
N ILE A 201 4.16 -14.98 -21.68
CA ILE A 201 4.49 -15.38 -20.30
C ILE A 201 5.94 -15.02 -19.94
N VAL A 202 6.89 -15.27 -20.86
CA VAL A 202 8.29 -14.90 -20.62
C VAL A 202 8.42 -13.37 -20.58
N LEU A 203 7.76 -12.65 -21.49
CA LEU A 203 7.76 -11.19 -21.51
C LEU A 203 7.17 -10.59 -20.23
N SER A 204 6.01 -11.07 -19.78
CA SER A 204 5.36 -10.61 -18.55
C SER A 204 6.23 -10.90 -17.32
N SER A 205 6.95 -12.03 -17.30
CA SER A 205 7.89 -12.38 -16.24
C SER A 205 9.06 -11.39 -16.15
N VAL A 206 9.61 -10.98 -17.29
CA VAL A 206 10.65 -9.95 -17.36
C VAL A 206 10.10 -8.60 -16.89
N VAL A 207 8.91 -8.21 -17.36
CA VAL A 207 8.24 -6.97 -16.93
C VAL A 207 7.98 -6.98 -15.42
N ALA A 208 7.52 -8.11 -14.86
CA ALA A 208 7.30 -8.27 -13.42
C ALA A 208 8.58 -8.09 -12.61
N PHE A 209 9.69 -8.69 -13.06
CA PHE A 209 10.98 -8.51 -12.39
C PHE A 209 11.47 -7.06 -12.40
N VAL A 210 11.38 -6.38 -13.54
CA VAL A 210 11.79 -4.97 -13.68
C VAL A 210 10.88 -4.05 -12.86
N ALA A 211 9.57 -4.25 -12.94
CA ALA A 211 8.56 -3.49 -12.19
C ALA A 211 8.74 -3.65 -10.67
N ALA A 212 8.92 -4.87 -10.17
CA ALA A 212 9.15 -5.14 -8.75
C ALA A 212 10.48 -4.52 -8.26
N SER A 213 11.54 -4.63 -9.05
CA SER A 213 12.83 -4.02 -8.74
C SER A 213 12.74 -2.49 -8.70
N ALA A 214 12.03 -1.88 -9.64
CA ALA A 214 11.77 -0.44 -9.67
C ALA A 214 10.94 0.02 -8.46
N ALA A 215 9.88 -0.71 -8.11
CA ALA A 215 9.04 -0.41 -6.95
C ALA A 215 9.85 -0.46 -5.64
N PHE A 216 10.71 -1.46 -5.47
CA PHE A 216 11.58 -1.56 -4.30
C PHE A 216 12.69 -0.50 -4.30
N TRP A 217 13.21 -0.14 -5.47
CA TRP A 217 14.12 1.00 -5.59
C TRP A 217 13.47 2.31 -5.15
N ILE A 218 12.21 2.56 -5.53
CA ILE A 218 11.44 3.71 -5.06
C ILE A 218 11.29 3.65 -3.53
N LEU A 219 10.83 2.50 -3.02
CA LEU A 219 10.50 2.30 -1.62
C LEU A 219 11.71 2.46 -0.69
N PHE A 220 12.85 1.86 -1.03
CA PHE A 220 14.04 1.84 -0.17
C PHE A 220 15.05 2.94 -0.47
N ARG A 221 15.13 3.42 -1.72
CA ARG A 221 16.09 4.44 -2.15
C ARG A 221 15.45 5.82 -2.28
N ALA A 222 14.53 5.99 -3.23
CA ALA A 222 14.02 7.32 -3.60
C ALA A 222 13.36 8.04 -2.41
N LEU A 223 12.49 7.34 -1.68
CA LEU A 223 11.78 7.92 -0.53
C LEU A 223 12.69 8.24 0.67
N THR A 224 13.84 7.56 0.78
CA THR A 224 14.79 7.78 1.88
C THR A 224 15.55 9.10 1.74
N PHE A 225 15.78 9.58 0.51
CA PHE A 225 16.53 10.83 0.25
C PHE A 225 15.70 12.09 0.48
N TRP A 226 14.38 11.99 0.33
CA TRP A 226 13.45 13.11 0.38
C TRP A 226 12.24 12.83 1.28
N PRO A 227 12.46 12.50 2.58
CA PRO A 227 11.38 12.10 3.48
C PRO A 227 10.41 13.25 3.80
N GLN A 228 10.81 14.50 3.56
CA GLN A 228 10.02 15.70 3.85
C GLN A 228 8.89 16.01 2.85
N PHE A 229 8.90 15.41 1.67
CA PHE A 229 7.94 15.74 0.61
C PHE A 229 6.84 14.68 0.53
N GLU A 230 5.68 14.96 1.14
CA GLU A 230 4.51 14.09 1.10
C GLU A 230 4.02 13.81 -0.33
N SER A 231 4.17 14.79 -1.23
CA SER A 231 3.86 14.62 -2.65
C SER A 231 4.67 13.51 -3.32
N LEU A 232 5.91 13.28 -2.86
CA LEU A 232 6.74 12.21 -3.38
C LEU A 232 6.20 10.83 -2.96
N ARG A 233 5.60 10.72 -1.77
CA ARG A 233 4.97 9.47 -1.30
C ARG A 233 3.74 9.13 -2.12
N VAL A 234 2.87 10.13 -2.33
CA VAL A 234 1.68 9.97 -3.18
C VAL A 234 2.08 9.64 -4.62
N GLY A 235 3.03 10.39 -5.20
CA GLY A 235 3.55 10.12 -6.54
C GLY A 235 4.18 8.73 -6.66
N SER A 236 4.93 8.29 -5.65
CA SER A 236 5.52 6.94 -5.61
C SER A 236 4.46 5.85 -5.57
N ALA A 237 3.40 6.01 -4.76
CA ALA A 237 2.30 5.06 -4.68
C ALA A 237 1.54 4.94 -6.01
N LEU A 238 1.34 6.07 -6.71
CA LEU A 238 0.72 6.07 -8.05
C LEU A 238 1.59 5.28 -9.05
N ILE A 239 2.89 5.55 -9.09
CA ILE A 239 3.83 4.85 -9.99
C ILE A 239 3.89 3.34 -9.65
N MET A 240 3.95 3.00 -8.37
CA MET A 240 3.91 1.60 -7.92
C MET A 240 2.59 0.93 -8.32
N GLY A 241 1.46 1.62 -8.20
CA GLY A 241 0.16 1.13 -8.66
C GLY A 241 0.14 0.84 -10.16
N VAL A 242 0.74 1.72 -10.98
CA VAL A 242 0.89 1.51 -12.43
C VAL A 242 1.76 0.28 -12.69
N ALA A 243 2.84 0.11 -11.94
CA ALA A 243 3.72 -1.05 -12.06
C ALA A 243 2.96 -2.36 -11.77
N VAL A 244 2.19 -2.43 -10.67
CA VAL A 244 1.40 -3.62 -10.32
C VAL A 244 0.33 -3.89 -11.39
N CYS A 245 -0.41 -2.87 -11.83
CA CYS A 245 -1.39 -2.98 -12.93
C CYS A 245 -0.77 -3.43 -14.24
N GLY A 246 0.34 -2.82 -14.63
CA GLY A 246 1.06 -3.18 -15.85
C GLY A 246 1.44 -4.66 -15.85
N THR A 247 1.99 -5.17 -14.75
CA THR A 247 2.36 -6.60 -14.66
C THR A 247 1.15 -7.52 -14.78
N HIS A 248 0.01 -7.14 -14.20
CA HIS A 248 -1.22 -7.92 -14.27
C HIS A 248 -1.81 -7.95 -15.68
N TYR A 249 -1.99 -6.80 -16.32
CA TYR A 249 -2.62 -6.71 -17.64
C TYR A 249 -1.73 -7.25 -18.75
N VAL A 250 -0.41 -7.08 -18.66
CA VAL A 250 0.53 -7.75 -19.58
C VAL A 250 0.46 -9.27 -19.42
N GLY A 251 0.34 -9.77 -18.18
CA GLY A 251 0.16 -11.19 -17.93
C GLY A 251 -1.15 -11.76 -18.46
N MET A 252 -2.26 -11.03 -18.33
CA MET A 252 -3.55 -11.42 -18.92
C MET A 252 -3.51 -11.51 -20.45
N GLY A 253 -2.71 -10.68 -21.10
CA GLY A 253 -2.50 -10.74 -22.55
C GLY A 253 -1.90 -12.07 -23.04
N ALA A 254 -1.40 -12.93 -22.15
CA ALA A 254 -0.92 -14.26 -22.51
C ALA A 254 -2.04 -15.29 -22.72
N ALA A 255 -3.24 -15.01 -22.22
CA ALA A 255 -4.37 -15.93 -22.26
C ALA A 255 -5.26 -15.69 -23.49
N SER A 256 -5.69 -16.77 -24.13
CA SER A 256 -6.69 -16.77 -25.20
C SER A 256 -7.80 -17.75 -24.87
N TYR A 257 -9.05 -17.34 -25.06
CA TYR A 257 -10.24 -18.08 -24.64
C TYR A 257 -10.95 -18.66 -25.87
N ALA A 258 -11.25 -19.95 -25.83
CA ALA A 258 -12.09 -20.64 -26.81
C ALA A 258 -13.31 -21.23 -26.10
N TYR A 259 -14.50 -21.11 -26.67
CA TYR A 259 -15.72 -21.59 -26.03
C TYR A 259 -15.71 -23.12 -25.83
N SER A 260 -16.29 -23.58 -24.72
CA SER A 260 -16.51 -25.02 -24.47
C SER A 260 -17.83 -25.22 -23.72
N ASP A 261 -18.61 -26.20 -24.18
CA ASP A 261 -19.88 -26.62 -23.57
C ASP A 261 -19.70 -27.31 -22.21
N GLU A 262 -18.47 -27.67 -21.83
CA GLU A 262 -18.19 -28.23 -20.50
C GLU A 262 -18.44 -27.19 -19.41
N ASN A 263 -19.50 -27.39 -18.62
CA ASN A 263 -19.78 -26.58 -17.43
C ASN A 263 -18.74 -26.85 -16.32
N TYR A 264 -17.59 -26.17 -16.39
CA TYR A 264 -16.54 -26.25 -15.35
C TYR A 264 -17.04 -25.82 -13.96
N ALA A 265 -18.18 -25.11 -13.89
CA ALA A 265 -18.86 -24.72 -12.65
C ALA A 265 -19.29 -25.91 -11.76
N LEU A 266 -19.52 -27.10 -12.32
CA LEU A 266 -19.99 -28.28 -11.58
C LEU A 266 -18.85 -29.12 -10.95
N SER A 267 -17.59 -28.81 -11.23
CA SER A 267 -16.45 -29.67 -10.86
C SER A 267 -15.87 -29.42 -9.45
N SER A 268 -16.19 -28.30 -8.79
CA SER A 268 -15.60 -27.93 -7.50
C SER A 268 -16.66 -27.60 -6.44
N ARG A 269 -16.47 -28.08 -5.19
CA ARG A 269 -17.45 -28.01 -4.10
C ARG A 269 -17.72 -26.60 -3.57
N PHE A 270 -16.85 -25.62 -3.83
CA PHE A 270 -16.99 -24.23 -3.35
C PHE A 270 -16.54 -23.24 -4.42
N VAL A 271 -17.51 -22.66 -5.12
CA VAL A 271 -17.31 -21.67 -6.18
C VAL A 271 -17.93 -20.34 -5.77
N PHE A 272 -17.20 -19.25 -5.98
CA PHE A 272 -17.70 -17.90 -5.76
C PHE A 272 -18.01 -17.22 -7.09
N SER A 273 -19.10 -16.46 -7.14
CA SER A 273 -19.39 -15.57 -8.27
C SER A 273 -18.26 -14.55 -8.41
N GLY A 274 -17.76 -14.35 -9.64
CA GLY A 274 -16.69 -13.38 -9.90
C GLY A 274 -17.04 -11.97 -9.45
N LYS A 275 -18.28 -11.54 -9.67
CA LYS A 275 -18.78 -10.23 -9.24
C LYS A 275 -18.74 -10.09 -7.72
N SER A 276 -19.21 -11.10 -6.98
CA SER A 276 -19.15 -11.12 -5.52
C SER A 276 -17.71 -11.14 -5.00
N ALA A 277 -16.83 -11.93 -5.63
CA ALA A 277 -15.42 -12.01 -5.27
C ALA A 277 -14.71 -10.66 -5.48
N ALA A 278 -14.96 -9.99 -6.61
CA ALA A 278 -14.41 -8.66 -6.90
C ALA A 278 -14.87 -7.60 -5.90
N ASN A 279 -16.15 -7.63 -5.49
CA ASN A 279 -16.69 -6.71 -4.50
C ASN A 279 -16.09 -6.95 -3.11
N ILE A 280 -16.00 -8.21 -2.67
CA ILE A 280 -15.38 -8.55 -1.38
C ILE A 280 -13.90 -8.16 -1.38
N ALA A 281 -13.18 -8.47 -2.46
CA ALA A 281 -11.76 -8.14 -2.60
C ALA A 281 -11.52 -6.62 -2.57
N SER A 282 -12.32 -5.84 -3.30
CA SER A 282 -12.17 -4.38 -3.38
C SER A 282 -12.45 -3.72 -2.03
N HIS A 283 -13.62 -3.95 -1.42
CA HIS A 283 -13.99 -3.30 -0.16
C HIS A 283 -13.13 -3.80 1.00
N GLY A 284 -12.84 -5.12 1.04
CA GLY A 284 -11.98 -5.72 2.06
C GLY A 284 -10.56 -5.15 2.01
N SER A 285 -9.99 -4.97 0.81
CA SER A 285 -8.66 -4.38 0.65
C SER A 285 -8.60 -2.93 1.11
N LEU A 286 -9.60 -2.11 0.75
CA LEU A 286 -9.66 -0.70 1.11
C LEU A 286 -9.83 -0.53 2.62
N LEU A 287 -10.68 -1.34 3.24
CA LEU A 287 -10.87 -1.35 4.69
C LEU A 287 -9.59 -1.79 5.42
N ALA A 288 -8.92 -2.85 4.95
CA ALA A 288 -7.67 -3.32 5.53
C ALA A 288 -6.56 -2.26 5.40
N CYS A 289 -6.39 -1.65 4.23
CA CYS A 289 -5.45 -0.56 4.00
C CYS A 289 -5.74 0.65 4.89
N TYR A 290 -7.02 1.01 5.05
CA TYR A 290 -7.45 2.07 5.95
C TYR A 290 -7.07 1.76 7.40
N TRP A 291 -7.39 0.54 7.88
CA TRP A 291 -7.10 0.11 9.24
C TRP A 291 -5.59 0.06 9.54
N MET A 292 -4.79 -0.47 8.61
CA MET A 292 -3.33 -0.51 8.76
C MET A 292 -2.71 0.90 8.73
N SER A 293 -3.21 1.79 7.87
CA SER A 293 -2.75 3.19 7.83
C SER A 293 -3.12 3.94 9.11
N ALA A 294 -4.35 3.75 9.60
CA ALA A 294 -4.82 4.23 10.88
C ALA A 294 -3.90 3.77 12.04
N PHE A 295 -3.60 2.47 12.09
CA PHE A 295 -2.69 1.89 13.06
C PHE A 295 -1.29 2.52 12.98
N ALA A 296 -0.74 2.71 11.78
CA ALA A 296 0.57 3.36 11.57
C ALA A 296 0.58 4.82 12.07
N VAL A 297 -0.49 5.58 11.84
CA VAL A 297 -0.63 6.96 12.32
C VAL A 297 -0.74 6.99 13.85
N VAL A 298 -1.57 6.15 14.44
CA VAL A 298 -1.77 6.10 15.91
C VAL A 298 -0.47 5.72 16.62
N THR A 299 0.25 4.73 16.12
CA THR A 299 1.55 4.31 16.69
C THR A 299 2.60 5.42 16.60
N SER A 300 2.65 6.12 15.47
CA SER A 300 3.50 7.31 15.28
C SER A 300 3.17 8.43 16.28
N MET A 301 1.88 8.75 16.44
CA MET A 301 1.41 9.79 17.37
C MET A 301 1.72 9.44 18.82
N ARG A 302 1.47 8.20 19.25
CA ARG A 302 1.78 7.74 20.62
C ARG A 302 3.26 7.92 20.95
N LYS A 303 4.14 7.59 20.00
CA LYS A 303 5.58 7.76 20.16
C LYS A 303 5.97 9.23 20.32
N GLN A 304 5.44 10.12 19.49
CA GLN A 304 5.70 11.56 19.60
C GLN A 304 5.22 12.15 20.93
N VAL A 305 4.01 11.76 21.38
CA VAL A 305 3.47 12.22 22.67
C VAL A 305 4.32 11.74 23.84
N LEU A 306 4.78 10.48 23.82
CA LEU A 306 5.66 9.94 24.87
C LEU A 306 7.00 10.70 24.92
N GLU A 307 7.61 10.99 23.78
CA GLU A 307 8.87 11.76 23.72
C GLU A 307 8.68 13.19 24.22
N ILE A 308 7.59 13.87 23.83
CA ILE A 308 7.27 15.21 24.35
C ILE A 308 7.03 15.18 25.86
N SER A 309 6.35 14.15 26.38
CA SER A 309 6.11 13.99 27.81
C SER A 309 7.40 13.76 28.58
N LYS A 310 8.33 12.94 28.07
CA LYS A 310 9.67 12.75 28.66
C LYS A 310 10.48 14.05 28.67
N LEU A 311 10.48 14.78 27.55
CA LEU A 311 11.16 16.08 27.45
C LEU A 311 10.56 17.10 28.42
N SER A 312 9.23 17.14 28.56
CA SER A 312 8.53 18.00 29.52
C SER A 312 8.82 17.61 30.97
N ALA A 313 8.92 16.32 31.28
CA ALA A 313 9.29 15.83 32.61
C ALA A 313 10.76 16.16 32.94
N ARG A 314 11.68 15.99 31.98
CA ARG A 314 13.10 16.33 32.13
C ARG A 314 13.32 17.83 32.30
N SER A 315 12.64 18.65 31.48
CA SER A 315 12.65 20.11 31.61
C SER A 315 12.07 20.57 32.95
N ARG A 316 11.02 19.90 33.46
CA ARG A 316 10.53 20.16 34.82
C ARG A 316 11.59 19.82 35.86
N ALA A 317 12.19 18.63 35.81
CA ALA A 317 13.22 18.22 36.77
C ALA A 317 14.45 19.14 36.78
N THR A 318 14.92 19.60 35.61
CA THR A 318 16.00 20.60 35.52
C THR A 318 15.57 21.95 36.07
N ASN A 319 14.36 22.41 35.73
CA ASN A 319 13.82 23.66 36.27
C ASN A 319 13.63 23.59 37.79
N THR A 320 13.30 22.43 38.39
CA THR A 320 13.22 22.30 39.85
C THR A 320 14.61 22.42 40.50
N SER A 321 15.67 21.91 39.85
CA SER A 321 17.05 22.07 40.32
C SER A 321 17.55 23.52 40.19
N GLU A 322 17.14 24.22 39.12
CA GLU A 322 17.40 25.65 38.95
C GLU A 322 16.51 26.51 39.88
N HIS A 323 15.29 26.09 40.23
CA HIS A 323 14.44 26.80 41.18
C HIS A 323 14.94 26.69 42.64
N GLN A 324 15.65 25.62 43.00
CA GLN A 324 16.35 25.56 44.29
C GLN A 324 17.52 26.55 44.38
N THR A 325 18.14 26.93 43.25
CA THR A 325 19.18 27.96 43.18
C THR A 325 18.63 29.36 42.88
N SER A 326 17.43 29.44 42.30
CA SER A 326 16.78 30.68 41.85
C SER A 326 15.47 30.97 42.60
N ASN A 327 15.43 30.78 43.92
CA ASN A 327 14.31 31.23 44.77
C ASN A 327 14.29 32.76 44.99
N ARG A 328 14.94 33.56 44.12
CA ARG A 328 15.02 35.01 44.27
C ARG A 328 14.33 35.87 43.22
N ILE A 329 13.84 35.34 42.09
CA ILE A 329 13.22 36.22 41.07
C ILE A 329 11.97 35.59 40.43
N LYS A 330 10.84 36.02 41.01
CA LYS A 330 9.53 36.35 40.40
C LYS A 330 8.92 35.42 39.34
N THR A 331 7.83 34.80 39.77
CA THR A 331 6.47 34.93 39.21
C THR A 331 6.33 35.75 37.93
N ILE A 332 5.83 35.11 36.86
CA ILE A 332 4.72 35.52 35.96
C ILE A 332 4.83 34.71 34.65
N ALA A 333 3.82 33.90 34.31
CA ALA A 333 3.18 33.83 32.98
C ALA A 333 2.22 32.64 32.88
N SER A 334 1.00 32.92 32.39
CA SER A 334 -0.16 32.02 32.30
C SER A 334 -0.13 31.04 31.12
N PRO A 335 -0.81 29.87 31.19
CA PRO A 335 -0.92 28.96 30.05
C PRO A 335 -2.38 28.74 29.62
N ASN A 336 -2.88 29.28 28.50
CA ASN A 336 -4.14 28.73 27.94
C ASN A 336 -4.53 29.02 26.47
N SER A 337 -3.69 28.69 25.48
CA SER A 337 -4.15 28.68 24.06
C SER A 337 -3.65 27.52 23.20
N ARG A 338 -2.69 26.72 23.69
CA ARG A 338 -2.11 25.58 22.95
C ARG A 338 -2.80 24.23 23.22
N GLY A 339 -3.61 24.13 24.26
CA GLY A 339 -4.34 22.90 24.62
C GLY A 339 -5.55 22.63 23.73
N ALA A 340 -6.38 23.64 23.50
CA ALA A 340 -7.64 23.52 22.75
C ALA A 340 -7.42 23.06 21.29
N ALA A 341 -6.41 23.61 20.60
CA ALA A 341 -6.10 23.21 19.22
C ALA A 341 -5.64 21.73 19.11
N LYS A 342 -4.96 21.21 20.13
CA LYS A 342 -4.55 19.79 20.18
C LYS A 342 -5.73 18.87 20.45
N SER A 343 -6.65 19.27 21.33
CA SER A 343 -7.86 18.51 21.63
C SER A 343 -8.80 18.44 20.43
N VAL A 344 -8.97 19.53 19.68
CA VAL A 344 -9.80 19.55 18.46
C VAL A 344 -9.24 18.62 17.37
N ILE A 345 -7.91 18.58 17.18
CA ILE A 345 -7.27 17.69 16.21
C ILE A 345 -7.38 16.21 16.64
N LEU A 346 -7.24 15.93 17.93
CA LEU A 346 -7.44 14.58 18.49
C LEU A 346 -8.88 14.09 18.31
N VAL A 347 -9.85 14.96 18.57
CA VAL A 347 -11.27 14.66 18.38
C VAL A 347 -11.60 14.46 16.90
N LEU A 348 -11.10 15.31 16.00
CA LEU A 348 -11.27 15.15 14.56
C LEU A 348 -10.67 13.83 14.07
N SER A 349 -9.46 13.48 14.51
CA SER A 349 -8.79 12.22 14.16
C SER A 349 -9.53 11.00 14.72
N ALA A 350 -10.06 11.09 15.95
CA ALA A 350 -10.88 10.05 16.57
C ALA A 350 -12.22 9.87 15.85
N ILE A 351 -12.84 10.95 15.37
CA ILE A 351 -14.06 10.92 14.55
C ILE A 351 -13.77 10.32 13.17
N THR A 352 -12.62 10.62 12.56
CA THR A 352 -12.26 9.98 11.27
C THR A 352 -12.02 8.50 11.47
N LEU A 353 -11.19 8.12 12.47
CA LEU A 353 -10.83 6.73 12.78
C LEU A 353 -12.00 5.87 13.26
N GLY A 354 -12.83 6.42 14.16
CA GLY A 354 -13.99 5.75 14.72
C GLY A 354 -15.19 5.78 13.79
N GLY A 355 -15.50 6.94 13.20
CA GLY A 355 -16.69 7.10 12.36
C GLY A 355 -16.59 6.37 11.02
N CYS A 356 -15.43 6.41 10.34
CA CYS A 356 -15.27 5.73 9.06
C CYS A 356 -15.01 4.23 9.24
N GLY A 357 -14.18 3.84 10.22
CA GLY A 357 -13.89 2.43 10.50
C GLY A 357 -15.11 1.64 10.98
N ILE A 358 -15.91 2.19 11.91
CA ILE A 358 -17.12 1.52 12.41
C ILE A 358 -18.18 1.43 11.31
N TRP A 359 -18.34 2.47 10.47
CA TRP A 359 -19.30 2.45 9.38
C TRP A 359 -18.93 1.43 8.28
N CYS A 360 -17.64 1.35 7.90
CA CYS A 360 -17.17 0.35 6.94
C CYS A 360 -17.29 -1.09 7.48
N ILE A 361 -17.04 -1.32 8.77
CA ILE A 361 -17.23 -2.65 9.41
C ILE A 361 -18.72 -3.02 9.44
N HIS A 362 -19.59 -2.08 9.79
CA HIS A 362 -21.03 -2.34 9.85
C HIS A 362 -21.62 -2.57 8.45
N PHE A 363 -21.18 -1.82 7.44
CA PHE A 363 -21.65 -1.96 6.06
C PHE A 363 -21.12 -3.26 5.41
N SER A 364 -19.83 -3.55 5.56
CA SER A 364 -19.25 -4.83 5.10
C SER A 364 -19.88 -6.02 5.83
N GLY A 365 -20.18 -5.88 7.13
CA GLY A 365 -20.87 -6.89 7.93
C GLY A 365 -22.31 -7.13 7.49
N MET A 366 -23.06 -6.09 7.12
CA MET A 366 -24.41 -6.24 6.56
C MET A 366 -24.39 -6.91 5.19
N MET A 367 -23.40 -6.63 4.34
CA MET A 367 -23.23 -7.32 3.05
C MET A 367 -22.89 -8.81 3.23
N VAL A 368 -22.01 -9.16 4.18
CA VAL A 368 -21.66 -10.56 4.49
C VAL A 368 -22.86 -11.32 5.11
N LEU A 369 -23.65 -10.67 5.95
CA LEU A 369 -24.87 -11.27 6.52
C LEU A 369 -25.97 -11.47 5.47
N GLN A 370 -26.07 -10.60 4.47
CA GLN A 370 -26.99 -10.80 3.34
C GLN A 370 -26.61 -12.02 2.49
N LEU A 371 -25.32 -12.37 2.37
CA LEU A 371 -24.86 -13.58 1.67
C LEU A 371 -25.20 -14.89 2.42
N ALA A 372 -25.33 -14.85 3.74
CA ALA A 372 -25.67 -16.02 4.56
C ALA A 372 -27.19 -16.32 4.59
N GLY A 373 -28.03 -15.39 4.14
CA GLY A 373 -29.50 -15.46 4.21
C GLY A 373 -30.21 -16.28 3.13
N GLY A 374 -29.49 -16.97 2.23
CA GLY A 374 -30.08 -17.90 1.25
C GLY A 374 -30.85 -17.28 0.08
N THR A 375 -31.13 -15.97 0.09
CA THR A 375 -31.69 -15.24 -1.03
C THR A 375 -30.61 -14.39 -1.70
N VAL A 376 -30.17 -14.81 -2.89
CA VAL A 376 -29.33 -14.00 -3.77
C VAL A 376 -30.18 -12.82 -4.27
N VAL A 377 -30.19 -11.72 -3.52
CA VAL A 377 -30.65 -10.44 -4.05
C VAL A 377 -29.51 -9.95 -4.94
N THR A 378 -29.79 -9.86 -6.24
CA THR A 378 -28.95 -9.12 -7.18
C THR A 378 -28.85 -7.69 -6.68
N VAL A 379 -27.72 -7.34 -6.07
CA VAL A 379 -27.44 -5.94 -5.73
C VAL A 379 -27.17 -5.23 -7.04
N ASP A 380 -28.18 -4.55 -7.55
CA ASP A 380 -28.04 -3.68 -8.71
C ASP A 380 -26.95 -2.63 -8.40
N PHE A 381 -26.06 -2.46 -9.37
CA PHE A 381 -24.91 -1.55 -9.29
C PHE A 381 -25.41 -0.09 -9.28
N GLU A 382 -25.75 0.43 -8.11
CA GLU A 382 -26.09 1.85 -7.95
C GLU A 382 -24.79 2.68 -7.94
N LEU A 383 -24.47 3.25 -9.11
CA LEU A 383 -23.35 4.17 -9.34
C LEU A 383 -23.23 5.25 -8.24
N GLY A 384 -24.36 5.67 -7.64
CA GLY A 384 -24.41 6.66 -6.55
C GLY A 384 -23.82 6.18 -5.23
N LEU A 385 -23.94 4.89 -4.88
CA LEU A 385 -23.38 4.33 -3.64
C LEU A 385 -21.86 4.17 -3.75
N THR A 386 -21.38 3.67 -4.89
CA THR A 386 -19.95 3.49 -5.18
C THR A 386 -19.22 4.82 -5.29
N VAL A 387 -19.84 5.82 -5.95
CA VAL A 387 -19.31 7.20 -5.99
C VAL A 387 -19.37 7.83 -4.60
N GLY A 388 -20.41 7.55 -3.81
CA GLY A 388 -20.52 8.00 -2.42
C GLY A 388 -19.41 7.44 -1.53
N GLU A 389 -19.08 6.17 -1.66
CA GLU A 389 -17.98 5.53 -0.93
C GLU A 389 -16.60 5.97 -1.44
N ALA A 390 -16.42 6.10 -2.75
CA ALA A 390 -15.21 6.66 -3.35
C ALA A 390 -14.97 8.11 -2.91
N LEU A 391 -16.02 8.94 -2.83
CA LEU A 391 -15.94 10.31 -2.32
C LEU A 391 -15.67 10.36 -0.81
N ARG A 392 -16.23 9.41 -0.03
CA ARG A 392 -15.94 9.29 1.41
C ARG A 392 -14.50 8.84 1.66
N LEU A 393 -13.99 7.88 0.90
CA LEU A 393 -12.59 7.46 0.95
C LEU A 393 -11.63 8.54 0.43
N ALA A 394 -11.98 9.23 -0.65
CA ALA A 394 -11.22 10.37 -1.15
C ALA A 394 -11.19 11.51 -0.13
N SER A 395 -12.31 11.81 0.52
CA SER A 395 -12.34 12.81 1.60
C SER A 395 -11.52 12.38 2.81
N ALA A 396 -11.51 11.09 3.18
CA ALA A 396 -10.63 10.55 4.22
C ALA A 396 -9.14 10.64 3.85
N LEU A 397 -8.78 10.38 2.59
CA LEU A 397 -7.43 10.56 2.05
C LEU A 397 -7.01 12.03 2.04
N ILE A 398 -7.87 12.92 1.55
CA ILE A 398 -7.64 14.37 1.53
C ILE A 398 -7.50 14.91 2.96
N MET A 399 -8.33 14.43 3.89
CA MET A 399 -8.29 14.84 5.30
C MET A 399 -7.05 14.27 6.00
N GLY A 400 -6.64 13.04 5.71
CA GLY A 400 -5.37 12.46 6.17
C GLY A 400 -4.16 13.26 5.69
N VAL A 401 -4.16 13.65 4.40
CA VAL A 401 -3.12 14.51 3.80
C VAL A 401 -3.13 15.91 4.42
N ALA A 402 -4.31 16.49 4.69
CA ALA A 402 -4.44 17.81 5.31
C ALA A 402 -3.99 17.83 6.78
N VAL A 403 -4.35 16.82 7.56
CA VAL A 403 -3.93 16.67 8.97
C VAL A 403 -2.41 16.45 9.05
N CYS A 404 -1.84 15.65 8.14
CA CYS A 404 -0.39 15.44 8.08
C CYS A 404 0.37 16.70 7.60
N GLY A 405 -0.13 17.37 6.54
CA GLY A 405 0.47 18.55 5.94
C GLY A 405 0.46 19.79 6.85
N THR A 406 -0.57 19.96 7.68
CA THR A 406 -0.63 21.06 8.66
C THR A 406 0.35 20.88 9.82
N HIS A 407 0.66 19.63 10.19
CA HIS A 407 1.68 19.32 11.21
C HIS A 407 3.10 19.63 10.71
N TYR A 408 3.41 19.31 9.45
CA TYR A 408 4.74 19.52 8.87
C TYR A 408 5.07 21.01 8.66
N ARG A 409 4.10 21.80 8.17
CA ARG A 409 4.27 23.24 7.90
C ARG A 409 4.43 24.10 9.17
N ARG A 410 4.10 23.56 10.35
CA ARG A 410 4.34 24.20 11.66
C ARG A 410 5.67 23.77 12.29
N GLY A 411 6.13 22.54 12.07
CA GLY A 411 7.47 22.10 12.50
C GLY A 411 8.61 22.83 11.77
N GLY A 412 8.49 23.02 10.46
CA GLY A 412 9.51 23.70 9.65
C GLY A 412 9.68 25.19 9.94
N ARG A 413 8.62 25.88 10.39
CA ARG A 413 8.70 27.31 10.76
C ARG A 413 9.32 27.55 12.13
N HIS A 414 9.38 26.54 12.99
CA HIS A 414 9.99 26.69 14.31
C HIS A 414 11.52 26.55 14.29
N LEU A 415 12.06 25.87 13.27
CA LEU A 415 13.50 25.68 13.01
C LEU A 415 14.15 26.81 12.20
N GLN A 416 13.37 27.79 11.73
CA GLN A 416 13.89 29.02 11.09
C GLN A 416 13.86 30.25 12.03
N ARG A 417 13.39 30.07 13.28
CA ARG A 417 13.32 31.13 14.31
C ARG A 417 14.04 30.77 15.60
N LEU A 418 14.80 29.68 15.59
CA LEU A 418 15.85 29.31 16.54
C LEU A 418 17.12 29.15 15.70
#